data_AF-A0A5B1QDN2-F1
#
_entry.id   AF-A0A5B1QDN2-F1
#
_cell.length_a   1.000
_cell.length_b   1.000
_cell.length_c   1.000
_cell.angle_alpha   90.00
_cell.angle_beta   90.00
_cell.angle_gamma   90.00
#
_symmetry.space_group_name_H-M   'P 1'
#
loop_
_entity.id
_entity.type
_entity.pdbx_description
1 polymer ?
#
loop_
_entity_poly.entity_id
_entity_poly.type
_entity_poly.pdbx_seq_one_letter_code
_entity_poly.pdbx_strand_id
1 'polypeptide(L)'
;MEHHDPNRPMHLADFQERPRMLQTWEKLRHKRAQWFIDCVSEALGVFFYCFAGVGATAPYVLGGLLGLPLGSVFTVGFAYAIGIGLAISICSSQNGGHFNPAVTITAVLFKKYPIKTAVRHIIAQILGGYIACLFVYLQWKHQFNEVEAALTAKGALDAVQFTPSGPAGIIALYVTPGSSLGLVFINEFVNDFVIGMVVWACVDPTNYFLPPVVVPWVIGLVYSIAIWGFSPVGLAANAARDVGGRLAAVTIWGTAAGGGSYAAIAALTNIPATILAYIVYELCFADSSRVLQSCHRTIIENHRSQAEYRRNRELYATSGVATESDVGEKGIVEHREGKPL
;
A
#
# COMPACT_ATOMS: atom_id res chain seq x y z
N MET A 1 35.91 -30.09 11.08
CA MET A 1 35.10 -29.33 12.05
C MET A 1 34.86 -27.98 11.40
N GLU A 2 33.70 -27.77 10.79
CA GLU A 2 33.35 -26.48 10.19
C GLU A 2 33.38 -25.40 11.27
N HIS A 3 34.09 -24.31 10.98
CA HIS A 3 34.02 -23.08 11.76
C HIS A 3 32.59 -22.51 11.63
N HIS A 4 31.71 -22.91 12.54
CA HIS A 4 30.45 -22.24 12.74
C HIS A 4 30.75 -20.88 13.36
N ASP A 5 30.91 -19.84 12.52
CA ASP A 5 30.99 -18.46 13.01
C ASP A 5 29.67 -18.14 13.75
N PRO A 6 29.70 -18.00 15.09
CA PRO A 6 28.48 -17.74 15.86
C PRO A 6 27.86 -16.37 15.55
N ASN A 7 28.59 -15.49 14.84
CA ASN A 7 28.14 -14.15 14.48
C ASN A 7 27.61 -14.06 13.03
N ARG A 8 27.63 -15.15 12.26
CA ARG A 8 27.05 -15.15 10.90
C ARG A 8 25.52 -14.99 11.00
N PRO A 9 24.90 -14.07 10.22
CA PRO A 9 23.45 -13.96 10.18
C PRO A 9 22.82 -15.26 9.70
N MET A 10 21.83 -15.74 10.45
CA MET A 10 21.06 -16.93 10.11
C MET A 10 20.10 -16.60 8.97
N HIS A 11 20.20 -17.32 7.86
CA HIS A 11 19.31 -17.17 6.71
C HIS A 11 18.30 -18.30 6.69
N LEU A 12 17.09 -18.05 6.14
CA LEU A 12 16.08 -19.09 5.97
C LEU A 12 16.61 -20.29 5.15
N ALA A 13 17.50 -20.03 4.19
CA ALA A 13 18.14 -21.05 3.38
C ALA A 13 19.01 -22.03 4.20
N ASP A 14 19.43 -21.66 5.41
CA ASP A 14 20.20 -22.55 6.29
C ASP A 14 19.31 -23.64 6.94
N PHE A 15 17.99 -23.43 6.97
CA PHE A 15 17.01 -24.33 7.60
C PHE A 15 16.04 -24.97 6.60
N GLN A 16 15.82 -24.32 5.47
CA GLN A 16 14.83 -24.73 4.49
C GLN A 16 15.42 -24.64 3.08
N GLU A 17 15.64 -25.82 2.48
CA GLU A 17 16.08 -25.90 1.09
C GLU A 17 14.98 -25.40 0.14
N ARG A 18 15.34 -24.45 -0.72
CA ARG A 18 14.45 -24.00 -1.81
C ARG A 18 14.73 -24.76 -3.09
N PRO A 19 13.70 -25.09 -3.90
CA PRO A 19 13.89 -25.65 -5.24
C PRO A 19 14.86 -24.84 -6.10
N ARG A 20 15.73 -25.50 -6.87
CA ARG A 20 16.79 -24.85 -7.69
C ARG A 20 16.26 -23.77 -8.65
N MET A 21 15.07 -23.98 -9.22
CA MET A 21 14.41 -22.99 -10.07
C MET A 21 14.14 -21.68 -9.33
N LEU A 22 13.68 -21.76 -8.08
CA LEU A 22 13.40 -20.58 -7.25
C LEU A 22 14.68 -19.89 -6.80
N GLN A 23 15.73 -20.64 -6.46
CA GLN A 23 17.04 -20.05 -6.15
C GLN A 23 17.61 -19.29 -7.36
N THR A 24 17.43 -19.83 -8.57
CA THR A 24 17.86 -19.17 -9.82
C THR A 24 17.06 -17.89 -10.06
N TRP A 25 15.75 -17.95 -9.87
CA TRP A 25 14.88 -16.78 -9.91
C TRP A 25 15.28 -15.72 -8.88
N GLU A 26 15.57 -16.10 -7.64
CA GLU A 26 16.03 -15.18 -6.60
C GLU A 26 17.33 -14.50 -7.01
N LYS A 27 18.33 -15.26 -7.48
CA LYS A 27 19.61 -14.72 -7.99
C LYS A 27 19.36 -13.71 -9.13
N LEU A 28 18.44 -14.00 -10.06
CA LEU A 28 18.07 -13.08 -11.15
C LEU A 28 17.35 -11.83 -10.61
N ARG A 29 16.38 -12.01 -9.71
CA ARG A 29 15.58 -10.97 -9.07
C ARG A 29 16.47 -9.95 -8.39
N HIS A 30 17.36 -10.41 -7.51
CA HIS A 30 18.26 -9.55 -6.74
C HIS A 30 19.24 -8.78 -7.64
N LYS A 31 19.69 -9.36 -8.76
CA LYS A 31 20.64 -8.71 -9.66
C LYS A 31 20.00 -7.73 -10.66
N ARG A 32 18.82 -8.03 -11.19
CA ARG A 32 18.29 -7.33 -12.39
C ARG A 32 16.84 -6.86 -12.28
N ALA A 33 16.01 -7.50 -11.46
CA ALA A 33 14.57 -7.24 -11.42
C ALA A 33 14.07 -6.64 -10.10
N GLN A 34 14.96 -6.32 -9.15
CA GLN A 34 14.58 -5.78 -7.84
C GLN A 34 13.66 -4.56 -7.95
N TRP A 35 14.01 -3.60 -8.81
CA TRP A 35 13.19 -2.41 -9.05
C TRP A 35 11.76 -2.73 -9.53
N PHE A 36 11.59 -3.81 -10.30
CA PHE A 36 10.30 -4.24 -10.81
C PHE A 36 9.49 -4.88 -9.68
N ILE A 37 10.12 -5.71 -8.84
CA ILE A 37 9.46 -6.30 -7.68
C ILE A 37 9.06 -5.23 -6.65
N ASP A 38 9.86 -4.18 -6.50
CA ASP A 38 9.50 -3.05 -5.64
C ASP A 38 8.25 -2.33 -6.19
N CYS A 39 8.16 -2.14 -7.52
CA CYS A 39 6.95 -1.61 -8.15
C CYS A 39 5.75 -2.55 -7.99
N VAL A 40 5.93 -3.86 -8.15
CA VAL A 40 4.86 -4.85 -7.92
C VAL A 40 4.37 -4.79 -6.48
N SER A 41 5.28 -4.63 -5.51
CA SER A 41 4.93 -4.48 -4.10
C SER A 41 4.08 -3.24 -3.84
N GLU A 42 4.48 -2.08 -4.40
CA GLU A 42 3.70 -0.84 -4.31
C GLU A 42 2.32 -0.97 -4.96
N ALA A 43 2.24 -1.57 -6.15
CA ALA A 43 0.99 -1.79 -6.85
C ALA A 43 0.07 -2.74 -6.07
N LEU A 44 0.60 -3.84 -5.52
CA LEU A 44 -0.16 -4.80 -4.72
C LEU A 44 -0.63 -4.18 -3.40
N GLY A 45 0.19 -3.38 -2.74
CA GLY A 45 -0.22 -2.69 -1.52
C GLY A 45 -1.40 -1.76 -1.76
N VAL A 46 -1.36 -0.95 -2.84
CA VAL A 46 -2.52 -0.13 -3.25
C VAL A 46 -3.72 -0.99 -3.64
N PHE A 47 -3.47 -2.07 -4.38
CA PHE A 47 -4.50 -2.99 -4.81
C PHE A 47 -5.28 -3.56 -3.62
N PHE A 48 -4.61 -4.03 -2.56
CA PHE A 48 -5.28 -4.69 -1.43
C PHE A 48 -6.29 -3.79 -0.72
N TYR A 49 -5.92 -2.55 -0.38
CA TYR A 49 -6.86 -1.66 0.29
C TYR A 49 -7.91 -1.08 -0.65
N CYS A 50 -7.58 -0.86 -1.94
CA CYS A 50 -8.58 -0.44 -2.92
C CYS A 50 -9.59 -1.56 -3.15
N PHE A 51 -9.13 -2.80 -3.33
CA PHE A 51 -9.98 -3.96 -3.54
C PHE A 51 -10.94 -4.17 -2.35
N ALA A 52 -10.42 -4.14 -1.11
CA ALA A 52 -11.25 -4.30 0.08
C ALA A 52 -12.25 -3.15 0.24
N GLY A 53 -11.79 -1.90 0.13
CA GLY A 53 -12.60 -0.73 0.36
C GLY A 53 -13.64 -0.45 -0.73
N VAL A 54 -13.23 -0.47 -2.00
CA VAL A 54 -14.12 -0.35 -3.16
C VAL A 54 -15.06 -1.55 -3.23
N GLY A 55 -14.57 -2.75 -2.93
CA GLY A 55 -15.37 -3.97 -2.82
C GLY A 55 -16.46 -3.89 -1.75
N ALA A 56 -16.20 -3.27 -0.61
CA ALA A 56 -17.22 -3.00 0.43
C ALA A 56 -18.16 -1.83 0.08
N THR A 57 -17.70 -0.90 -0.78
CA THR A 57 -18.52 0.22 -1.25
C THR A 57 -19.56 -0.24 -2.27
N ALA A 58 -19.25 -1.27 -3.08
CA ALA A 58 -20.17 -1.82 -4.07
C ALA A 58 -21.52 -2.30 -3.48
N PRO A 59 -21.57 -3.20 -2.46
CA PRO A 59 -22.83 -3.59 -1.84
C PRO A 59 -23.52 -2.41 -1.14
N TYR A 60 -22.76 -1.50 -0.52
CA TYR A 60 -23.32 -0.31 0.14
C TYR A 60 -24.11 0.58 -0.82
N VAL A 61 -23.52 0.91 -1.97
CA VAL A 61 -24.15 1.80 -2.96
C VAL A 61 -25.18 1.07 -3.81
N LEU A 62 -24.82 -0.07 -4.40
CA LEU A 62 -25.74 -0.82 -5.27
C LEU A 62 -26.93 -1.37 -4.46
N GLY A 63 -26.68 -1.89 -3.25
CA GLY A 63 -27.73 -2.31 -2.34
C GLY A 63 -28.66 -1.15 -1.98
N GLY A 64 -28.11 0.01 -1.62
CA GLY A 64 -28.89 1.21 -1.36
C GLY A 64 -29.78 1.63 -2.53
N LEU A 65 -29.26 1.59 -3.76
CA LEU A 65 -30.02 1.90 -4.98
C LEU A 65 -31.09 0.86 -5.31
N LEU A 66 -30.89 -0.39 -4.91
CA LEU A 66 -31.85 -1.49 -5.05
C LEU A 66 -32.83 -1.62 -3.86
N GLY A 67 -32.67 -0.81 -2.81
CA GLY A 67 -33.44 -0.93 -1.57
C GLY A 67 -33.11 -2.18 -0.74
N LEU A 68 -31.94 -2.77 -0.96
CA LEU A 68 -31.42 -3.92 -0.21
C LEU A 68 -30.48 -3.43 0.90
N PRO A 69 -30.66 -3.85 2.16
CA PRO A 69 -29.83 -3.40 3.28
C PRO A 69 -28.46 -4.11 3.30
N LEU A 70 -27.65 -3.87 2.27
CA LEU A 70 -26.32 -4.46 2.10
C LEU A 70 -25.25 -3.41 2.44
N GLY A 71 -24.43 -3.67 3.45
CA GLY A 71 -23.31 -2.80 3.83
C GLY A 71 -23.71 -1.49 4.52
N SER A 72 -22.70 -0.74 4.94
CA SER A 72 -22.81 0.58 5.58
C SER A 72 -21.48 1.34 5.49
N VAL A 73 -21.48 2.63 5.84
CA VAL A 73 -20.22 3.39 5.99
C VAL A 73 -19.27 2.69 6.99
N PHE A 74 -19.82 2.03 8.01
CA PHE A 74 -19.02 1.23 8.95
C PHE A 74 -18.29 0.08 8.24
N THR A 75 -19.00 -0.71 7.43
CA THR A 75 -18.39 -1.84 6.70
C THR A 75 -17.34 -1.36 5.69
N VAL A 76 -17.57 -0.21 5.04
CA VAL A 76 -16.59 0.39 4.13
C VAL A 76 -15.31 0.78 4.87
N GLY A 77 -15.42 1.53 5.97
CA GLY A 77 -14.26 1.94 6.75
C GLY A 77 -13.50 0.76 7.37
N PHE A 78 -14.23 -0.26 7.86
CA PHE A 78 -13.62 -1.47 8.39
C PHE A 78 -12.88 -2.26 7.30
N ALA A 79 -13.46 -2.39 6.10
CA ALA A 79 -12.83 -3.07 4.98
C ALA A 79 -11.54 -2.36 4.52
N TYR A 80 -11.55 -1.02 4.46
CA TYR A 80 -10.33 -0.24 4.20
C TYR A 80 -9.28 -0.48 5.29
N ALA A 81 -9.64 -0.47 6.57
CA ALA A 81 -8.70 -0.73 7.66
C ALA A 81 -8.02 -2.09 7.54
N ILE A 82 -8.80 -3.15 7.29
CA ILE A 82 -8.26 -4.50 7.09
C ILE A 82 -7.41 -4.57 5.82
N GLY A 83 -7.88 -3.98 4.72
CA GLY A 83 -7.13 -3.93 3.46
C GLY A 83 -5.79 -3.23 3.60
N ILE A 84 -5.72 -2.12 4.35
CA ILE A 84 -4.47 -1.41 4.68
C ILE A 84 -3.58 -2.28 5.56
N GLY A 85 -4.14 -2.92 6.59
CA GLY A 85 -3.40 -3.85 7.44
C GLY A 85 -2.75 -4.99 6.64
N LEU A 86 -3.49 -5.58 5.69
CA LEU A 86 -2.98 -6.61 4.78
C LEU A 86 -1.92 -6.05 3.82
N ALA A 87 -2.17 -4.88 3.22
CA ALA A 87 -1.21 -4.22 2.34
C ALA A 87 0.15 -4.01 3.02
N ILE A 88 0.14 -3.44 4.22
CA ILE A 88 1.37 -3.17 4.97
C ILE A 88 2.03 -4.48 5.40
N SER A 89 1.27 -5.44 5.91
CA SER A 89 1.82 -6.71 6.40
C SER A 89 2.46 -7.56 5.30
N ILE A 90 1.89 -7.54 4.08
CA ILE A 90 2.38 -8.35 2.95
C ILE A 90 3.50 -7.62 2.20
N CYS A 91 3.31 -6.34 1.90
CA CYS A 91 4.11 -5.64 0.89
C CYS A 91 5.26 -4.79 1.48
N SER A 92 5.20 -4.37 2.75
CA SER A 92 6.20 -3.44 3.31
C SER A 92 7.59 -4.06 3.48
N SER A 93 7.67 -5.39 3.61
CA SER A 93 8.94 -6.11 3.75
C SER A 93 9.86 -5.97 2.54
N GLN A 94 9.31 -5.62 1.38
CA GLN A 94 10.05 -5.56 0.12
C GLN A 94 10.81 -4.23 -0.04
N ASN A 95 10.17 -3.09 0.26
CA ASN A 95 10.71 -1.75 -0.03
C ASN A 95 10.33 -0.67 1.00
N GLY A 96 9.77 -1.07 2.16
CA GLY A 96 9.26 -0.15 3.18
C GLY A 96 7.78 0.21 3.03
N GLY A 97 7.20 -0.01 1.84
CA GLY A 97 5.76 0.06 1.59
C GLY A 97 5.14 1.44 1.76
N HIS A 98 5.30 2.33 0.76
CA HIS A 98 4.71 3.66 0.86
C HIS A 98 3.21 3.64 0.57
N PHE A 99 2.80 2.96 -0.51
CA PHE A 99 1.42 2.79 -0.97
C PHE A 99 0.59 4.08 -1.10
N ASN A 100 1.24 5.24 -1.08
CA ASN A 100 0.62 6.55 -1.16
C ASN A 100 1.61 7.53 -1.80
N PRO A 101 1.22 8.24 -2.89
CA PRO A 101 2.08 9.24 -3.50
C PRO A 101 2.49 10.36 -2.54
N ALA A 102 1.63 10.77 -1.60
CA ALA A 102 1.95 11.82 -0.63
C ALA A 102 3.07 11.41 0.34
N VAL A 103 3.02 10.17 0.84
CA VAL A 103 4.09 9.58 1.66
C VAL A 103 5.39 9.46 0.85
N THR A 104 5.28 9.00 -0.41
CA THR A 104 6.43 8.86 -1.31
C THR A 104 7.11 10.21 -1.61
N ILE A 105 6.33 11.25 -1.88
CA ILE A 105 6.83 12.61 -2.12
C ILE A 105 7.49 13.15 -0.85
N THR A 106 6.86 12.94 0.32
CA THR A 106 7.43 13.39 1.60
C THR A 106 8.77 12.69 1.88
N ALA A 107 8.89 11.40 1.57
CA ALA A 107 10.14 10.66 1.69
C ALA A 107 11.24 11.18 0.73
N VAL A 108 10.88 11.65 -0.47
CA VAL A 108 11.82 12.33 -1.37
C VAL A 108 12.35 13.62 -0.74
N LEU A 109 11.45 14.42 -0.17
CA LEU A 109 11.80 15.73 0.40
C LEU A 109 12.68 15.61 1.65
N PHE A 110 12.36 14.69 2.56
CA PHE A 110 12.95 14.69 3.91
C PHE A 110 13.75 13.42 4.26
N LYS A 111 13.54 12.29 3.56
CA LYS A 111 14.18 11.00 3.89
C LYS A 111 15.16 10.53 2.80
N LYS A 112 15.61 11.41 1.91
CA LYS A 112 16.59 11.15 0.83
C LYS A 112 16.15 10.02 -0.13
N TYR A 113 14.85 9.88 -0.34
CA TYR A 113 14.32 8.85 -1.24
C TYR A 113 14.64 9.19 -2.71
N PRO A 114 15.21 8.27 -3.52
CA PRO A 114 15.62 8.59 -4.88
C PRO A 114 14.44 8.96 -5.79
N ILE A 115 14.49 10.13 -6.44
CA ILE A 115 13.40 10.67 -7.28
C ILE A 115 12.99 9.68 -8.39
N LYS A 116 13.95 9.06 -9.08
CA LYS A 116 13.66 8.09 -10.15
C LYS A 116 12.91 6.86 -9.62
N THR A 117 13.14 6.47 -8.37
CA THR A 117 12.41 5.37 -7.73
C THR A 117 11.04 5.83 -7.27
N ALA A 118 10.93 7.03 -6.71
CA ALA A 118 9.67 7.66 -6.34
C ALA A 118 8.68 7.71 -7.50
N VAL A 119 9.10 8.18 -8.68
CA VAL A 119 8.24 8.27 -9.87
C VAL A 119 7.72 6.88 -10.28
N ARG A 120 8.59 5.87 -10.30
CA ARG A 120 8.20 4.49 -10.62
C ARG A 120 7.19 3.94 -9.62
N HIS A 121 7.39 4.22 -8.33
CA HIS A 121 6.48 3.79 -7.27
C HIS A 121 5.13 4.48 -7.37
N ILE A 122 5.08 5.79 -7.62
CA ILE A 122 3.81 6.52 -7.79
C ILE A 122 3.01 5.98 -8.97
N ILE A 123 3.67 5.69 -10.10
CA ILE A 123 3.01 5.07 -11.27
C ILE A 123 2.48 3.68 -10.89
N ALA A 124 3.27 2.87 -10.19
CA ALA A 124 2.87 1.53 -9.77
C ALA A 124 1.69 1.58 -8.77
N GLN A 125 1.71 2.51 -7.82
CA GLN A 125 0.62 2.78 -6.87
C GLN A 125 -0.69 3.09 -7.62
N ILE A 126 -0.66 4.04 -8.55
CA ILE A 126 -1.83 4.42 -9.36
C ILE A 126 -2.36 3.20 -10.16
N LEU A 127 -1.45 2.42 -10.75
CA LEU A 127 -1.80 1.21 -11.50
C LEU A 127 -2.46 0.15 -10.59
N GLY A 128 -1.98 -0.01 -9.36
CA GLY A 128 -2.59 -0.89 -8.36
C GLY A 128 -4.04 -0.52 -8.06
N GLY A 129 -4.30 0.77 -7.84
CA GLY A 129 -5.65 1.30 -7.58
C GLY A 129 -6.58 1.15 -8.78
N TYR A 130 -6.05 1.41 -9.98
CA TYR A 130 -6.75 1.21 -11.25
C TYR A 130 -7.19 -0.26 -11.45
N ILE A 131 -6.26 -1.20 -11.29
CA ILE A 131 -6.54 -2.63 -11.47
C ILE A 131 -7.56 -3.13 -10.43
N ALA A 132 -7.43 -2.72 -9.17
CA ALA A 132 -8.38 -3.09 -8.12
C ALA A 132 -9.81 -2.65 -8.47
N CYS A 133 -9.96 -1.39 -8.90
CA CYS A 133 -11.25 -0.84 -9.29
C CYS A 133 -11.89 -1.61 -10.46
N LEU A 134 -11.11 -1.94 -11.50
CA LEU A 134 -11.60 -2.74 -12.63
C LEU A 134 -12.06 -4.13 -12.20
N PHE A 135 -11.32 -4.78 -11.29
CA PHE A 135 -11.73 -6.10 -10.79
C PHE A 135 -13.01 -6.03 -9.97
N VAL A 136 -13.18 -5.04 -9.09
CA VAL A 136 -14.44 -4.88 -8.34
C VAL A 136 -15.61 -4.62 -9.29
N TYR A 137 -15.42 -3.75 -10.31
CA TYR A 137 -16.45 -3.52 -11.32
C TYR A 137 -16.83 -4.81 -12.06
N LEU A 138 -15.84 -5.61 -12.47
CA LEU A 138 -16.07 -6.88 -13.15
C LEU A 138 -16.82 -7.89 -12.26
N GLN A 139 -16.45 -7.98 -10.99
CA GLN A 139 -17.09 -8.88 -10.02
C GLN A 139 -18.55 -8.50 -9.72
N TRP A 140 -18.87 -7.21 -9.74
CA TRP A 140 -20.22 -6.68 -9.51
C TRP A 140 -20.96 -6.31 -10.80
N LYS A 141 -20.44 -6.72 -11.98
CA LYS A 141 -20.90 -6.24 -13.28
C LYS A 141 -22.39 -6.47 -13.51
N HIS A 142 -22.92 -7.59 -13.02
CA HIS A 142 -24.35 -7.90 -13.11
C HIS A 142 -25.19 -6.85 -12.39
N GLN A 143 -24.87 -6.57 -11.13
CA GLN A 143 -25.61 -5.62 -10.29
C GLN A 143 -25.45 -4.18 -10.79
N PHE A 144 -24.28 -3.83 -11.34
CA PHE A 144 -24.10 -2.56 -12.06
C PHE A 144 -25.11 -2.41 -13.20
N ASN A 145 -25.24 -3.43 -14.06
CA ASN A 145 -26.17 -3.40 -15.19
C ASN A 145 -27.63 -3.30 -14.72
N GLU A 146 -28.02 -4.03 -13.68
CA GLU A 146 -29.38 -3.98 -13.12
C GLU A 146 -29.73 -2.59 -12.60
N VAL A 147 -28.82 -1.99 -11.81
CA VAL A 147 -29.00 -0.65 -11.26
C VAL A 147 -29.04 0.41 -12.36
N GLU A 148 -28.11 0.36 -13.32
CA GLU A 148 -28.07 1.31 -14.45
C GLU A 148 -29.35 1.22 -15.31
N ALA A 149 -29.83 0.00 -15.58
CA ALA A 149 -31.09 -0.20 -16.30
C ALA A 149 -32.31 0.35 -15.53
N ALA A 150 -32.36 0.09 -14.21
CA ALA A 150 -33.43 0.59 -13.35
C ALA A 150 -33.43 2.12 -13.23
N LEU A 151 -32.26 2.74 -13.17
CA LEU A 151 -32.10 4.20 -13.15
C LEU A 151 -32.46 4.82 -14.51
N THR A 152 -32.10 4.16 -15.61
CA THR A 152 -32.46 4.59 -16.97
C THR A 152 -33.96 4.59 -17.17
N ALA A 153 -34.66 3.52 -16.74
CA ALA A 153 -36.11 3.42 -16.82
C ALA A 153 -36.84 4.53 -16.04
N LYS A 154 -36.19 5.07 -15.01
CA LYS A 154 -36.69 6.20 -14.19
C LYS A 154 -36.26 7.58 -14.72
N GLY A 155 -35.44 7.65 -15.78
CA GLY A 155 -34.85 8.89 -16.27
C GLY A 155 -33.90 9.57 -15.27
N ALA A 156 -33.36 8.81 -14.31
CA ALA A 156 -32.56 9.34 -13.20
C ALA A 156 -31.06 9.06 -13.33
N LEU A 157 -30.65 8.24 -14.31
CA LEU A 157 -29.25 7.79 -14.44
C LEU A 157 -28.28 8.96 -14.59
N ASP A 158 -28.53 9.88 -15.52
CA ASP A 158 -27.62 11.01 -15.80
C ASP A 158 -27.38 11.91 -14.58
N ALA A 159 -28.39 12.06 -13.73
CA ALA A 159 -28.30 12.88 -12.51
C ALA A 159 -27.51 12.19 -11.39
N VAL A 160 -27.47 10.86 -11.36
CA VAL A 160 -26.93 10.09 -10.24
C VAL A 160 -25.60 9.41 -10.58
N GLN A 161 -25.35 9.06 -11.84
CA GLN A 161 -24.26 8.19 -12.26
C GLN A 161 -22.89 8.63 -11.73
N PHE A 162 -22.57 9.92 -11.85
CA PHE A 162 -21.31 10.52 -11.43
C PHE A 162 -21.44 11.30 -10.11
N THR A 163 -22.05 10.66 -9.12
CA THR A 163 -22.19 11.20 -7.75
C THR A 163 -21.63 10.20 -6.73
N PRO A 164 -21.35 10.62 -5.47
CA PRO A 164 -20.86 9.72 -4.41
C PRO A 164 -21.78 8.52 -4.14
N SER A 165 -23.09 8.69 -4.35
CA SER A 165 -24.10 7.67 -4.14
C SER A 165 -24.55 6.97 -5.42
N GLY A 166 -23.89 7.25 -6.55
CA GLY A 166 -24.18 6.62 -7.84
C GLY A 166 -23.26 5.44 -8.16
N PRO A 167 -23.58 4.67 -9.21
CA PRO A 167 -22.76 3.55 -9.66
C PRO A 167 -21.28 3.91 -9.81
N ALA A 168 -20.94 5.01 -10.51
CA ALA A 168 -19.54 5.36 -10.70
C ALA A 168 -18.85 5.77 -9.39
N GLY A 169 -19.62 6.25 -8.39
CA GLY A 169 -19.16 6.65 -7.05
C GLY A 169 -18.53 5.52 -6.24
N ILE A 170 -18.80 4.26 -6.62
CA ILE A 170 -18.13 3.09 -6.06
C ILE A 170 -16.65 3.09 -6.47
N ILE A 171 -16.40 3.38 -7.76
CA ILE A 171 -15.09 3.25 -8.40
C ILE A 171 -14.24 4.51 -8.23
N ALA A 172 -14.82 5.66 -8.61
CA ALA A 172 -14.17 6.96 -8.53
C ALA A 172 -14.90 7.87 -7.55
N LEU A 173 -14.18 8.86 -7.02
CA LEU A 173 -14.74 9.79 -6.05
C LEU A 173 -15.33 11.00 -6.75
N TYR A 174 -16.56 11.33 -6.42
CA TYR A 174 -17.23 12.54 -6.92
C TYR A 174 -17.57 13.46 -5.76
N VAL A 175 -17.93 14.69 -6.08
CA VAL A 175 -18.42 15.65 -5.09
C VAL A 175 -19.93 15.50 -4.97
N THR A 176 -20.45 15.61 -3.75
CA THR A 176 -21.90 15.66 -3.54
C THR A 176 -22.47 16.90 -4.24
N PRO A 177 -23.55 16.77 -5.04
CA PRO A 177 -24.15 17.91 -5.71
C PRO A 177 -24.53 19.04 -4.73
N GLY A 178 -24.12 20.27 -5.04
CA GLY A 178 -24.37 21.44 -4.20
C GLY A 178 -23.36 21.67 -3.06
N SER A 179 -22.37 20.79 -2.87
CA SER A 179 -21.32 21.01 -1.87
C SER A 179 -20.33 22.10 -2.28
N SER A 180 -19.85 22.86 -1.29
CA SER A 180 -18.78 23.85 -1.48
C SER A 180 -17.42 23.16 -1.60
N LEU A 181 -16.72 23.37 -2.73
CA LEU A 181 -15.38 22.82 -2.96
C LEU A 181 -14.36 23.25 -1.90
N GLY A 182 -14.51 24.46 -1.33
CA GLY A 182 -13.64 24.93 -0.24
C GLY A 182 -13.82 24.13 1.05
N LEU A 183 -15.06 23.73 1.38
CA LEU A 183 -15.33 22.89 2.55
C LEU A 183 -14.86 21.45 2.34
N VAL A 184 -15.03 20.93 1.11
CA VAL A 184 -14.51 19.60 0.76
C VAL A 184 -12.98 19.57 0.82
N PHE A 185 -12.31 20.61 0.34
CA PHE A 185 -10.86 20.77 0.50
C PHE A 185 -10.43 20.77 1.96
N ILE A 186 -11.10 21.52 2.83
CA ILE A 186 -10.78 21.53 4.27
C ILE A 186 -10.97 20.14 4.88
N ASN A 187 -12.04 19.44 4.52
CA ASN A 187 -12.30 18.08 5.00
C ASN A 187 -11.17 17.13 4.60
N GLU A 188 -10.78 17.12 3.33
CA GLU A 188 -9.68 16.32 2.80
C GLU A 188 -8.37 16.65 3.53
N PHE A 189 -8.01 17.93 3.60
CA PHE A 189 -6.76 18.40 4.18
C PHE A 189 -6.62 18.02 5.66
N VAL A 190 -7.67 18.21 6.46
CA VAL A 190 -7.63 17.92 7.91
C VAL A 190 -7.51 16.42 8.16
N ASN A 191 -8.26 15.60 7.42
CA ASN A 191 -8.18 14.14 7.55
C ASN A 191 -6.80 13.63 7.14
N ASP A 192 -6.24 14.12 6.02
CA ASP A 192 -4.91 13.73 5.57
C ASP A 192 -3.80 14.18 6.51
N PHE A 193 -3.95 15.34 7.15
CA PHE A 193 -3.02 15.78 8.18
C PHE A 193 -3.04 14.82 9.38
N VAL A 194 -4.23 14.44 9.86
CA VAL A 194 -4.37 13.50 11.00
C VAL A 194 -3.83 12.11 10.63
N ILE A 195 -4.16 11.60 9.45
CA ILE A 195 -3.62 10.35 8.93
C ILE A 195 -2.09 10.43 8.85
N GLY A 196 -1.56 11.51 8.28
CA GLY A 196 -0.12 11.76 8.19
C GLY A 196 0.55 11.74 9.55
N MET A 197 -0.02 12.40 10.57
CA MET A 197 0.52 12.42 11.93
C MET A 197 0.64 11.01 12.51
N VAL A 198 -0.37 10.16 12.31
CA VAL A 198 -0.35 8.77 12.78
C VAL A 198 0.65 7.94 11.98
N VAL A 199 0.72 8.11 10.66
CA VAL A 199 1.70 7.41 9.80
C VAL A 199 3.13 7.75 10.24
N TRP A 200 3.44 9.03 10.49
CA TRP A 200 4.78 9.45 10.93
C TRP A 200 5.10 8.96 12.34
N ALA A 201 4.10 8.89 13.23
CA ALA A 201 4.24 8.25 14.54
C ALA A 201 4.54 6.74 14.44
N CYS A 202 3.91 6.05 13.50
CA CYS A 202 4.10 4.61 13.28
C CYS A 202 5.47 4.25 12.70
N VAL A 203 6.10 5.15 11.94
CA VAL A 203 7.44 4.91 11.37
C VAL A 203 8.57 5.45 12.25
N ASP A 204 8.25 6.04 13.40
CA ASP A 204 9.23 6.47 14.40
C ASP A 204 9.66 5.26 15.26
N PRO A 205 10.91 4.77 15.14
CA PRO A 205 11.38 3.59 15.85
C PRO A 205 11.60 3.82 17.35
N THR A 206 11.47 5.07 17.81
CA THR A 206 11.57 5.45 19.23
C THR A 206 10.20 5.53 19.91
N ASN A 207 9.10 5.47 19.14
CA ASN A 207 7.76 5.53 19.69
C ASN A 207 7.40 4.23 20.42
N TYR A 208 7.40 4.28 21.75
CA TYR A 208 7.27 3.08 22.56
C TYR A 208 5.88 2.42 22.47
N PHE A 209 4.84 3.15 22.06
CA PHE A 209 3.48 2.63 21.90
C PHE A 209 3.26 1.90 20.56
N LEU A 210 4.15 2.08 19.58
CA LEU A 210 3.93 1.61 18.21
C LEU A 210 5.03 0.63 17.76
N PRO A 211 5.12 -0.57 18.35
CA PRO A 211 6.00 -1.60 17.84
C PRO A 211 5.59 -2.04 16.41
N PRO A 212 6.52 -2.57 15.58
CA PRO A 212 6.28 -2.87 14.16
C PRO A 212 5.05 -3.74 13.88
N VAL A 213 4.71 -4.65 14.79
CA VAL A 213 3.58 -5.58 14.63
C VAL A 213 2.21 -4.90 14.67
N VAL A 214 2.08 -3.77 15.37
CA VAL A 214 0.79 -3.05 15.48
C VAL A 214 0.61 -1.97 14.43
N VAL A 215 1.70 -1.53 13.81
CA VAL A 215 1.72 -0.45 12.79
C VAL A 215 0.68 -0.66 11.68
N PRO A 216 0.54 -1.86 11.05
CA PRO A 216 -0.45 -2.07 9.99
C PRO A 216 -1.88 -1.74 10.43
N TRP A 217 -2.22 -2.10 11.66
CA TRP A 217 -3.57 -1.97 12.21
C TRP A 217 -3.86 -0.56 12.70
N VAL A 218 -2.88 0.11 13.30
CA VAL A 218 -3.02 1.51 13.72
C VAL A 218 -3.22 2.43 12.51
N ILE A 219 -2.45 2.22 11.44
CA ILE A 219 -2.64 2.96 10.18
C ILE A 219 -4.02 2.62 9.58
N GLY A 220 -4.44 1.35 9.56
CA GLY A 220 -5.78 0.99 9.12
C GLY A 220 -6.89 1.70 9.90
N LEU A 221 -6.77 1.77 11.22
CA LEU A 221 -7.77 2.36 12.11
C LEU A 221 -7.89 3.88 11.96
N VAL A 222 -6.79 4.61 11.73
CA VAL A 222 -6.91 6.06 11.47
C VAL A 222 -7.66 6.34 10.16
N TYR A 223 -7.44 5.51 9.13
CA TYR A 223 -8.23 5.60 7.89
C TYR A 223 -9.70 5.24 8.13
N SER A 224 -10.02 4.24 8.96
CA SER A 224 -11.43 3.94 9.25
C SER A 224 -12.12 5.06 10.00
N ILE A 225 -11.44 5.72 10.96
CA ILE A 225 -11.97 6.91 11.65
C ILE A 225 -12.29 8.01 10.63
N ALA A 226 -11.36 8.28 9.71
CA ALA A 226 -11.57 9.27 8.65
C ALA A 226 -12.78 8.91 7.78
N ILE A 227 -12.92 7.64 7.39
CA ILE A 227 -14.04 7.18 6.56
C ILE A 227 -15.37 7.26 7.30
N TRP A 228 -15.43 6.79 8.54
CA TRP A 228 -16.67 6.77 9.33
C TRP A 228 -17.19 8.16 9.65
N GLY A 229 -16.29 9.10 9.94
CA GLY A 229 -16.66 10.48 10.28
C GLY A 229 -16.88 11.38 9.07
N PHE A 230 -16.10 11.20 8.00
CA PHE A 230 -15.88 12.28 7.04
C PHE A 230 -16.01 11.88 5.57
N SER A 231 -16.16 10.60 5.24
CA SER A 231 -16.37 10.18 3.84
C SER A 231 -17.62 10.74 3.17
N PRO A 232 -18.78 10.96 3.85
CA PRO A 232 -19.96 11.54 3.21
C PRO A 232 -19.76 12.99 2.73
N VAL A 233 -18.79 13.71 3.30
CA VAL A 233 -18.43 15.08 2.91
C VAL A 233 -17.48 15.08 1.70
N GLY A 234 -16.80 13.96 1.44
CA GLY A 234 -15.80 13.80 0.40
C GLY A 234 -14.42 13.56 1.02
N LEU A 235 -13.90 12.34 0.87
CA LEU A 235 -12.60 11.93 1.39
C LEU A 235 -11.90 11.00 0.37
N ALA A 236 -10.74 11.39 -0.14
CA ALA A 236 -9.89 10.54 -0.98
C ALA A 236 -8.74 9.91 -0.20
N ALA A 237 -8.10 10.69 0.65
CA ALA A 237 -6.95 10.41 1.50
C ALA A 237 -5.67 9.91 0.80
N ASN A 238 -5.78 9.49 -0.47
CA ASN A 238 -4.72 8.86 -1.22
C ASN A 238 -4.86 9.13 -2.72
N ALA A 239 -3.92 9.91 -3.25
CA ALA A 239 -3.82 10.24 -4.67
C ALA A 239 -3.85 9.01 -5.60
N ALA A 240 -3.20 7.89 -5.22
CA ALA A 240 -3.22 6.68 -6.04
C ALA A 240 -4.58 5.98 -6.04
N ARG A 241 -5.32 6.02 -4.92
CA ARG A 241 -6.70 5.53 -4.85
C ARG A 241 -7.63 6.38 -5.72
N ASP A 242 -7.49 7.69 -5.67
CA ASP A 242 -8.35 8.61 -6.41
C ASP A 242 -8.06 8.57 -7.91
N VAL A 243 -6.80 8.82 -8.31
CA VAL A 243 -6.40 8.82 -9.72
C VAL A 243 -6.60 7.44 -10.34
N GLY A 244 -6.23 6.37 -9.65
CA GLY A 244 -6.45 5.01 -10.13
C GLY A 244 -7.93 4.71 -10.35
N GLY A 245 -8.79 5.06 -9.38
CA GLY A 245 -10.24 4.90 -9.50
C GLY A 245 -10.85 5.74 -10.63
N ARG A 246 -10.40 6.99 -10.82
CA ARG A 246 -10.85 7.85 -11.93
C ARG A 246 -10.44 7.28 -13.28
N LEU A 247 -9.22 6.78 -13.43
CA LEU A 247 -8.79 6.13 -14.67
C LEU A 247 -9.65 4.90 -14.97
N ALA A 248 -10.02 4.13 -13.95
CA ALA A 248 -10.93 2.99 -14.10
C ALA A 248 -12.33 3.45 -14.52
N ALA A 249 -12.86 4.49 -13.88
CA ALA A 249 -14.16 5.06 -14.26
C ALA A 249 -14.17 5.62 -15.69
N VAL A 250 -13.10 6.29 -16.12
CA VAL A 250 -12.96 6.77 -17.50
C VAL A 250 -12.86 5.61 -18.49
N THR A 251 -12.23 4.50 -18.11
CA THR A 251 -12.19 3.28 -18.94
C THR A 251 -13.58 2.68 -19.13
N ILE A 252 -14.44 2.74 -18.11
CA ILE A 252 -15.77 2.12 -18.11
C ILE A 252 -16.82 3.02 -18.77
N TRP A 253 -16.87 4.30 -18.39
CA TRP A 253 -17.95 5.24 -18.73
C TRP A 253 -17.50 6.42 -19.60
N GLY A 254 -16.24 6.43 -20.06
CA GLY A 254 -15.69 7.48 -20.91
C GLY A 254 -15.29 8.75 -20.15
N THR A 255 -14.93 9.79 -20.91
CA THR A 255 -14.30 11.01 -20.35
C THR A 255 -15.21 11.81 -19.41
N ALA A 256 -16.53 11.63 -19.48
CA ALA A 256 -17.48 12.25 -18.56
C ALA A 256 -17.24 11.82 -17.10
N ALA A 257 -16.68 10.62 -16.87
CA ALA A 257 -16.36 10.10 -15.55
C ALA A 257 -15.10 10.75 -14.91
N GLY A 258 -14.46 11.71 -15.58
CA GLY A 258 -13.22 12.33 -15.09
C GLY A 258 -13.36 13.11 -13.78
N GLY A 259 -14.58 13.50 -13.38
CA GLY A 259 -14.86 14.20 -12.12
C GLY A 259 -14.56 15.70 -12.11
N GLY A 260 -14.17 16.27 -13.25
CA GLY A 260 -14.07 17.73 -13.46
C GLY A 260 -13.10 18.42 -12.48
N SER A 261 -13.49 19.61 -12.00
CA SER A 261 -12.68 20.44 -11.10
C SER A 261 -12.39 19.78 -9.75
N TYR A 262 -13.25 18.87 -9.29
CA TYR A 262 -13.06 18.14 -8.04
C TYR A 262 -11.88 17.16 -8.12
N ALA A 263 -11.56 16.63 -9.30
CA ALA A 263 -10.51 15.63 -9.46
C ALA A 263 -9.14 16.12 -8.99
N ALA A 264 -8.81 17.40 -9.24
CA ALA A 264 -7.56 17.98 -8.78
C ALA A 264 -7.53 18.13 -7.25
N ILE A 265 -8.65 18.52 -6.63
CA ILE A 265 -8.77 18.65 -5.17
C ILE A 265 -8.57 17.29 -4.52
N ALA A 266 -9.31 16.27 -4.96
CA ALA A 266 -9.21 14.92 -4.41
C ALA A 266 -7.81 14.30 -4.59
N ALA A 267 -7.18 14.48 -5.75
CA ALA A 267 -5.90 13.86 -6.05
C ALA A 267 -4.69 14.55 -5.40
N LEU A 268 -4.76 15.86 -5.13
CA LEU A 268 -3.57 16.64 -4.75
C LEU A 268 -3.58 17.16 -3.31
N THR A 269 -4.74 17.28 -2.66
CA THR A 269 -4.85 17.89 -1.32
C THR A 269 -4.11 17.08 -0.25
N ASN A 270 -4.04 15.76 -0.39
CA ASN A 270 -3.36 14.90 0.56
C ASN A 270 -1.84 15.12 0.61
N ILE A 271 -1.23 15.62 -0.46
CA ILE A 271 0.22 15.86 -0.57
C ILE A 271 0.69 16.96 0.41
N PRO A 272 0.21 18.21 0.33
CA PRO A 272 0.61 19.25 1.28
C PRO A 272 0.20 18.93 2.72
N ALA A 273 -0.94 18.25 2.94
CA ALA A 273 -1.38 17.82 4.26
C ALA A 273 -0.40 16.82 4.90
N THR A 274 0.02 15.80 4.15
CA THR A 274 0.99 14.78 4.61
C THR A 274 2.37 15.38 4.86
N ILE A 275 2.80 16.34 4.01
CA ILE A 275 4.06 17.08 4.20
C ILE A 275 3.99 17.92 5.49
N LEU A 276 2.89 18.64 5.71
CA LEU A 276 2.71 19.42 6.93
C LEU A 276 2.70 18.52 8.17
N ALA A 277 2.05 17.37 8.10
CA ALA A 277 2.05 16.39 9.18
C ALA A 277 3.47 15.89 9.49
N TYR A 278 4.31 15.66 8.47
CA TYR A 278 5.71 15.30 8.68
C TYR A 278 6.47 16.40 9.42
N ILE A 279 6.34 17.65 8.97
CA ILE A 279 7.01 18.79 9.58
C ILE A 279 6.59 18.94 11.04
N VAL A 280 5.29 18.86 11.33
CA VAL A 280 4.77 18.94 12.70
C VAL A 280 5.28 17.77 13.55
N TYR A 281 5.27 16.54 13.02
CA TYR A 281 5.77 15.38 13.75
C TYR A 281 7.26 15.52 14.07
N GLU A 282 8.07 15.88 13.08
CA GLU A 282 9.52 16.03 13.24
C GLU A 282 9.88 17.15 14.22
N LEU A 283 9.16 18.28 14.20
CA LEU A 283 9.45 19.43 15.08
C LEU A 283 8.95 19.22 16.52
N CYS A 284 7.83 18.52 16.71
CA CYS A 284 7.17 18.45 18.02
C CYS A 284 7.38 17.10 18.74
N PHE A 285 7.56 16.01 18.01
CA PHE A 285 7.50 14.65 18.58
C PHE A 285 8.75 13.82 18.36
N ALA A 286 9.46 14.01 17.24
CA ALA A 286 10.70 13.31 16.97
C ALA A 286 11.83 13.82 17.88
N ASP A 287 12.65 12.90 18.39
CA ASP A 287 13.78 13.23 19.25
C ASP A 287 14.90 12.20 19.07
N SER A 288 16.03 12.65 18.53
CA SER A 288 17.18 11.79 18.25
C SER A 288 17.89 11.25 19.50
N SER A 289 17.61 11.82 20.67
CA SER A 289 18.18 11.34 21.94
C SER A 289 17.43 10.12 22.50
N ARG A 290 16.23 9.81 21.98
CA ARG A 290 15.44 8.67 22.44
C ARG A 290 16.05 7.34 22.04
N VAL A 291 15.93 6.38 22.94
CA VAL A 291 16.45 5.03 22.75
C VAL A 291 15.53 4.25 21.80
N LEU A 292 16.13 3.58 20.82
CA LEU A 292 15.41 2.65 19.95
C LEU A 292 14.82 1.49 20.76
N GLN A 293 13.55 1.17 20.50
CA GLN A 293 12.91 -0.03 21.03
C GLN A 293 13.67 -1.29 20.62
N SER A 294 13.60 -2.33 21.46
CA SER A 294 14.27 -3.62 21.20
C SER A 294 13.84 -4.25 19.87
N CYS A 295 12.54 -4.28 19.57
CA CYS A 295 12.03 -4.85 18.33
C CYS A 295 12.53 -4.10 17.07
N HIS A 296 12.50 -2.77 17.09
CA HIS A 296 13.04 -1.94 16.02
C HIS A 296 14.56 -2.11 15.86
N ARG A 297 15.28 -2.20 16.98
CA ARG A 297 16.73 -2.44 16.98
C ARG A 297 17.07 -3.76 16.30
N THR A 298 16.38 -4.84 16.66
CA THR A 298 16.58 -6.16 16.02
C THR A 298 16.31 -6.12 14.51
N ILE A 299 15.26 -5.42 14.06
CA ILE A 299 14.99 -5.25 12.62
C ILE A 299 16.14 -4.51 11.92
N ILE A 300 16.61 -3.40 12.51
CA ILE A 300 17.70 -2.60 11.95
C ILE A 300 19.01 -3.41 11.92
N GLU A 301 19.31 -4.15 12.98
CA GLU A 301 20.48 -5.03 13.06
C GLU A 301 20.42 -6.15 12.00
N ASN A 302 19.26 -6.79 11.82
CA ASN A 302 19.04 -7.80 10.78
C ASN A 302 19.19 -7.22 9.37
N HIS A 303 18.70 -6.00 9.13
CA HIS A 303 18.86 -5.33 7.84
C HIS A 303 20.32 -4.97 7.57
N ARG A 304 21.04 -4.49 8.59
CA ARG A 304 22.46 -4.17 8.51
C ARG A 304 23.29 -5.43 8.23
N SER A 305 23.08 -6.51 8.98
CA SER A 305 23.80 -7.78 8.77
C SER A 305 23.54 -8.37 7.38
N GLN A 306 22.31 -8.28 6.88
CA GLN A 306 21.98 -8.72 5.52
C GLN A 306 22.64 -7.84 4.43
N ALA A 307 22.76 -6.53 4.67
CA ALA A 307 23.45 -5.64 3.74
C ALA A 307 24.97 -5.88 3.71
N GLU A 308 25.57 -6.11 4.88
CA GLU A 308 26.98 -6.47 5.02
C GLU A 308 27.29 -7.82 4.37
N TYR A 309 26.47 -8.84 4.62
CA TYR A 309 26.61 -10.14 3.97
C TYR A 309 26.57 -10.04 2.43
N ARG A 310 25.64 -9.26 1.88
CA ARG A 310 25.55 -9.01 0.44
C ARG A 310 26.80 -8.32 -0.11
N ARG A 311 27.25 -7.26 0.56
CA ARG A 311 28.45 -6.52 0.16
C ARG A 311 29.70 -7.40 0.20
N ASN A 312 29.86 -8.19 1.26
CA ASN A 312 30.98 -9.10 1.40
C ASN A 312 30.98 -10.13 0.27
N ARG A 313 29.83 -10.73 -0.04
CA ARG A 313 29.70 -11.69 -1.14
C ARG A 313 30.05 -11.09 -2.51
N GLU A 314 29.69 -9.83 -2.75
CA GLU A 314 30.06 -9.10 -3.97
C GLU A 314 31.56 -8.83 -4.04
N LEU A 315 32.16 -8.36 -2.95
CA LEU A 315 33.61 -8.13 -2.86
C LEU A 315 34.40 -9.42 -3.10
N TYR A 316 33.99 -10.54 -2.48
CA TYR A 316 34.62 -11.85 -2.69
C TYR A 316 34.45 -12.37 -4.12
N ALA A 317 33.29 -12.16 -4.74
CA ALA A 317 33.08 -12.51 -6.15
C ALA A 317 33.99 -11.70 -7.10
N THR A 318 34.35 -10.46 -6.73
CA THR A 318 35.26 -9.61 -7.53
C THR A 318 36.74 -9.80 -7.23
N SER A 319 37.11 -10.27 -6.03
CA SER A 319 38.52 -10.45 -5.62
C SER A 319 39.14 -11.79 -6.05
N GLY A 320 38.35 -12.70 -6.63
CA GLY A 320 38.83 -14.00 -7.13
C GLY A 320 39.25 -14.99 -6.04
N VAL A 321 39.04 -14.65 -4.76
CA VAL A 321 39.30 -15.55 -3.64
C VAL A 321 38.08 -16.43 -3.43
N ALA A 322 38.05 -17.58 -4.11
CA ALA A 322 37.05 -18.62 -3.86
C ALA A 322 37.28 -19.18 -2.45
N THR A 323 36.34 -18.96 -1.53
CA THR A 323 36.32 -19.69 -0.26
C THR A 323 35.64 -21.05 -0.45
N GLU A 324 36.13 -22.05 0.26
CA GLU A 324 35.60 -23.43 0.31
C GLU A 324 34.11 -23.51 0.70
N SER A 325 33.44 -22.42 1.05
CA SER A 325 31.99 -22.36 1.25
C SER A 325 31.18 -22.51 -0.05
N ASP A 326 31.75 -22.26 -1.23
CA ASP A 326 31.12 -22.63 -2.51
C ASP A 326 31.19 -24.16 -2.77
N VAL A 327 31.93 -24.91 -1.94
CA VAL A 327 31.94 -26.38 -1.95
C VAL A 327 30.74 -26.95 -1.17
N GLY A 328 30.07 -26.15 -0.33
CA GLY A 328 28.80 -26.53 0.30
C GLY A 328 27.64 -26.73 -0.68
N GLU A 329 27.72 -26.14 -1.89
CA GLU A 329 26.74 -26.38 -2.98
C GLU A 329 27.08 -27.68 -3.77
N LYS A 330 28.21 -28.36 -3.50
CA LYS A 330 28.66 -29.60 -4.16
C LYS A 330 28.90 -30.78 -3.21
N GLY A 331 28.51 -30.69 -1.94
CA GLY A 331 28.75 -31.71 -0.91
C GLY A 331 27.56 -32.59 -0.51
N ILE A 332 26.50 -32.68 -1.33
CA ILE A 332 25.38 -33.62 -1.09
C ILE A 332 25.24 -34.54 -2.31
N VAL A 333 26.28 -35.31 -2.58
CA VAL A 333 26.17 -36.56 -3.33
C VAL A 333 27.07 -37.55 -2.58
N GLU A 334 26.46 -38.64 -2.14
CA GLU A 334 27.01 -39.79 -1.40
C GLU A 334 26.84 -39.81 0.14
N HIS A 335 26.24 -40.92 0.57
CA HIS A 335 26.02 -41.45 1.91
C HIS A 335 24.88 -40.87 2.78
N ARG A 336 23.68 -41.46 2.61
CA ARG A 336 23.18 -42.48 3.55
C ARG A 336 21.95 -43.20 2.99
N GLU A 337 22.17 -44.42 2.52
CA GLU A 337 21.18 -45.49 2.69
C GLU A 337 20.89 -45.66 4.19
N GLY A 338 19.63 -45.86 4.56
CA GLY A 338 19.32 -46.55 5.83
C GLY A 338 18.24 -45.93 6.72
N LYS A 339 17.00 -46.33 6.42
CA LYS A 339 15.86 -46.59 7.31
C LYS A 339 14.95 -45.43 7.77
N PRO A 340 13.63 -45.69 7.82
CA PRO A 340 12.62 -44.73 8.25
C PRO A 340 12.39 -44.82 9.77
N LEU A 341 11.94 -43.71 10.35
CA LEU A 341 10.85 -43.63 11.33
C LEU A 341 10.21 -42.25 11.24
#